data_AF-A0ABD0RF34-F1
#
_entry.id   AF-A0ABD0RF34-F1
#
_cell.length_a   1.000
_cell.length_b   1.000
_cell.length_c   1.000
_cell.angle_alpha   90.00
_cell.angle_beta   90.00
_cell.angle_gamma   90.00
#
_symmetry.space_group_name_H-M   'P 1'
#
loop_
_entity.id
_entity.type
_entity.pdbx_description
1 polymer ?
#
loop_
_entity_poly.entity_id
_entity_poly.type
_entity_poly.pdbx_seq_one_letter_code
_entity_poly.pdbx_strand_id
1 'polypeptide(L)'
;YAEFLHCKGRKFVDFDEVRQEIEAETDRITGSNKGISPIPINLRVYSPHVLNLTLIDLPGMTKVAVGDQPPDIEHQIRDMIMQFITRESCLILAVTPANTDLANSDALKVAKEVDPQ
;
A
#
# COMPACT_ATOMS: atom_id res chain seq x y z
N TYR A 1 11.22 -10.72 -14.23
CA TYR A 1 11.37 -11.46 -12.96
C TYR A 1 11.26 -10.48 -11.81
N ALA A 2 10.95 -10.96 -10.62
CA ALA A 2 10.83 -10.18 -9.40
C ALA A 2 11.82 -10.69 -8.34
N GLU A 3 12.20 -9.81 -7.42
CA GLU A 3 13.03 -10.14 -6.26
C GLU A 3 12.51 -9.38 -5.03
N PHE A 4 12.32 -10.11 -3.93
CA PHE A 4 11.97 -9.54 -2.65
C PHE A 4 13.23 -9.30 -1.81
N LEU A 5 13.26 -8.19 -1.06
CA LEU A 5 14.38 -7.87 -0.19
C LEU A 5 14.58 -8.92 0.93
N HIS A 6 13.49 -9.53 1.42
CA HIS A 6 13.53 -10.57 2.44
C HIS A 6 13.88 -11.97 1.88
N CYS A 7 13.78 -12.18 0.56
CA CYS A 7 14.17 -13.41 -0.14
C CYS A 7 15.41 -13.20 -1.03
N LYS A 8 16.50 -12.67 -0.46
CA LYS A 8 17.71 -12.31 -1.22
C LYS A 8 18.19 -13.45 -2.12
N GLY A 9 18.41 -13.14 -3.40
CA GLY A 9 18.93 -14.09 -4.39
C GLY A 9 17.90 -15.03 -5.01
N ARG A 10 16.64 -15.05 -4.54
CA ARG A 10 15.55 -15.78 -5.20
C ARG A 10 14.92 -14.90 -6.28
N LYS A 11 14.90 -15.40 -7.52
CA LYS A 11 14.21 -14.74 -8.64
C LYS A 11 12.87 -15.41 -8.88
N PHE A 12 11.81 -14.62 -8.77
CA PHE A 12 10.44 -15.03 -9.07
C PHE A 12 10.17 -14.73 -10.55
N VAL A 13 9.86 -15.76 -11.32
CA VAL A 13 9.56 -15.62 -12.77
C VAL A 13 8.06 -15.73 -13.06
N ASP A 14 7.31 -16.34 -12.14
CA ASP A 14 5.87 -16.41 -12.13
C ASP A 14 5.29 -15.33 -11.20
N PHE A 15 4.34 -14.54 -11.69
CA PHE A 15 3.68 -13.49 -10.90
C PHE A 15 2.65 -14.04 -9.93
N ASP A 16 2.13 -15.25 -10.13
CA ASP A 16 1.30 -15.90 -9.12
C ASP A 16 2.10 -16.26 -7.87
N GLU A 17 3.37 -16.67 -8.02
CA GLU A 17 4.27 -16.85 -6.88
C GLU A 17 4.58 -15.52 -6.17
N VAL A 18 4.72 -14.42 -6.92
CA VAL A 18 4.93 -13.08 -6.33
C VAL A 18 3.73 -12.69 -5.46
N ARG A 19 2.51 -12.90 -5.96
CA ARG A 19 1.28 -12.63 -5.21
C ARG A 19 1.22 -13.47 -3.93
N GLN A 20 1.46 -14.77 -4.03
CA GLN A 20 1.47 -15.67 -2.86
C GLN A 20 2.53 -15.28 -1.84
N GLU A 21 3.71 -14.84 -2.27
CA GLU A 21 4.78 -14.39 -1.37
C GLU A 21 4.41 -13.09 -0.64
N ILE A 22 3.73 -12.14 -1.32
CA ILE A 22 3.20 -10.93 -0.67
C ILE A 22 2.18 -11.30 0.42
N GLU A 23 1.24 -12.19 0.09
CA GLU A 23 0.21 -12.67 1.02
C GLU A 23 0.87 -13.36 2.23
N ALA A 24 1.81 -14.29 2.00
CA ALA A 24 2.52 -15.01 3.05
C ALA A 24 3.36 -14.09 3.95
N GLU A 25 4.09 -13.12 3.38
CA GLU A 25 4.89 -12.18 4.18
C GLU A 25 4.02 -11.21 4.98
N THR A 26 2.89 -10.78 4.42
CA THR A 26 1.89 -9.98 5.13
C THR A 26 1.33 -10.75 6.33
N ASP A 27 0.90 -12.00 6.12
CA ASP A 27 0.35 -12.86 7.18
C ASP A 27 1.39 -13.19 8.24
N ARG A 28 2.67 -13.36 7.87
CA ARG A 28 3.76 -13.62 8.80
C ARG A 28 3.95 -12.47 9.81
N ILE A 29 3.74 -11.23 9.37
CA ILE A 29 3.94 -10.03 10.19
C ILE A 29 2.66 -9.63 10.94
N THR A 30 1.53 -9.66 10.26
CA THR A 30 0.25 -9.15 10.77
C THR A 30 -0.62 -10.22 11.45
N GLY A 31 -0.28 -11.51 11.25
CA GLY A 31 -1.12 -12.63 11.60
C GLY A 31 -2.32 -12.77 10.65
N SER A 32 -3.09 -13.84 10.80
CA SER A 32 -4.19 -14.18 9.87
C SER A 32 -5.45 -13.31 10.03
N ASN A 33 -5.44 -12.28 10.89
CA ASN A 33 -6.67 -11.62 11.36
C ASN A 33 -6.80 -10.13 10.98
N LYS A 34 -6.40 -9.78 9.74
CA LYS A 34 -6.62 -8.47 9.12
C LYS A 34 -5.94 -7.28 9.83
N GLY A 35 -4.87 -7.54 10.57
CA GLY A 35 -4.01 -6.50 11.12
C GLY A 35 -3.29 -5.72 10.01
N ILE A 36 -2.74 -4.56 10.37
CA ILE A 36 -1.84 -3.80 9.50
C ILE A 36 -0.45 -3.74 10.14
N SER A 37 0.57 -3.49 9.32
CA SER A 37 1.94 -3.30 9.81
C SER A 37 2.59 -2.13 9.08
N PRO A 38 3.34 -1.26 9.77
CA PRO A 38 4.12 -0.20 9.13
C PRO A 38 5.40 -0.73 8.46
N ILE A 39 5.72 -2.02 8.59
CA ILE A 39 6.92 -2.63 7.99
C ILE A 39 6.66 -2.88 6.49
N PRO A 40 7.40 -2.24 5.57
CA PRO A 40 7.14 -2.38 4.14
C PRO A 40 7.71 -3.68 3.55
N ILE A 41 6.95 -4.29 2.63
CA ILE A 41 7.45 -5.35 1.75
C ILE A 41 8.14 -4.69 0.56
N ASN A 42 9.45 -4.92 0.42
CA ASN A 42 10.25 -4.35 -0.64
C ASN A 42 10.36 -5.33 -1.80
N LEU A 43 9.66 -5.03 -2.89
CA LEU A 43 9.62 -5.83 -4.12
C LEU A 43 10.26 -5.05 -5.27
N ARG A 44 11.20 -5.68 -5.99
CA ARG A 44 11.76 -5.15 -7.24
C ARG A 44 11.29 -6.00 -8.41
N VAL A 45 10.65 -5.37 -9.38
CA VAL A 45 10.17 -6.02 -10.62
C VAL A 45 11.04 -5.58 -11.79
N TYR A 46 11.61 -6.55 -12.50
CA TYR A 46 12.43 -6.35 -13.69
C TYR A 46 11.64 -6.83 -14.92
N SER A 47 11.39 -5.92 -15.85
CA SER A 47 10.68 -6.18 -17.11
C SER A 47 11.17 -5.24 -18.21
N PRO A 48 11.27 -5.69 -19.48
CA PRO A 48 11.57 -4.80 -20.60
C PRO A 48 10.40 -3.87 -20.97
N HIS A 49 9.22 -4.07 -20.35
CA HIS A 49 8.00 -3.31 -20.65
C HIS A 49 7.66 -2.23 -19.61
N VAL A 50 8.58 -1.92 -18.69
CA VAL A 50 8.34 -0.95 -17.60
C VAL A 50 9.40 0.14 -17.58
N LEU A 51 9.03 1.30 -17.04
CA LEU A 51 9.96 2.39 -16.74
C LEU A 51 10.58 2.18 -15.35
N ASN A 52 11.69 2.87 -15.09
CA ASN A 52 12.28 2.93 -13.75
C ASN A 52 11.40 3.83 -12.87
N LEU A 53 10.48 3.21 -12.13
CA LEU A 53 9.55 3.87 -11.23
C LEU A 53 9.53 3.15 -9.89
N THR A 54 9.34 3.91 -8.81
CA THR A 54 9.02 3.39 -7.49
C THR A 54 7.56 3.64 -7.22
N LEU A 55 6.78 2.57 -7.09
CA LEU A 55 5.39 2.63 -6.67
C LEU A 55 5.32 2.19 -5.21
N ILE A 56 4.53 2.92 -4.42
CA ILE A 56 4.24 2.58 -3.04
C ILE A 56 2.75 2.26 -2.97
N ASP A 57 2.43 1.00 -2.70
CA ASP A 57 1.08 0.57 -2.42
C ASP A 57 0.82 0.71 -0.91
N LEU A 58 -0.29 1.34 -0.55
CA LEU A 58 -0.62 1.69 0.83
C LEU A 58 -1.97 1.06 1.20
N PRO A 59 -2.20 0.72 2.48
CA PRO A 59 -3.49 0.20 2.90
C PRO A 59 -4.64 1.13 2.53
N GLY A 60 -5.75 0.57 2.05
CA GLY A 60 -6.95 1.32 1.76
C GLY A 60 -7.54 1.94 3.03
N MET A 61 -8.02 3.18 2.94
CA MET A 61 -8.70 3.83 4.06
C MET A 61 -9.99 3.08 4.40
N THR A 62 -10.16 2.71 5.67
CA THR A 62 -11.39 2.14 6.21
C THR A 62 -11.87 2.97 7.40
N LYS A 63 -13.19 3.21 7.46
CA LYS A 63 -13.86 3.93 8.56
C LYS A 63 -14.39 2.99 9.64
N VAL A 64 -14.42 1.70 9.38
CA VAL A 64 -14.99 0.70 10.29
C VAL A 64 -13.99 -0.43 10.46
N ALA A 65 -13.59 -0.67 11.70
CA ALA A 65 -12.76 -1.82 12.06
C ALA A 65 -13.52 -3.12 11.78
N VAL A 66 -12.85 -4.10 11.18
CA VAL A 66 -13.41 -5.43 10.91
C VAL A 66 -12.51 -6.52 11.48
N GLY A 67 -13.12 -7.57 12.03
CA GLY A 67 -12.37 -8.65 12.70
C GLY A 67 -11.70 -8.13 13.99
N ASP A 68 -10.41 -8.41 14.14
CA ASP A 68 -9.62 -8.03 15.33
C ASP A 68 -8.87 -6.70 15.13
N GLN A 69 -9.27 -5.91 14.13
CA GLN A 69 -8.69 -4.58 13.95
C GLN A 69 -8.96 -3.70 15.17
N PRO A 70 -7.95 -2.94 15.64
CA PRO A 70 -8.14 -2.08 16.79
C PRO A 70 -9.08 -0.90 16.44
N PRO A 71 -9.76 -0.31 17.43
CA PRO A 71 -10.76 0.74 17.19
C PRO A 71 -10.18 2.01 16.54
N ASP A 72 -8.87 2.21 16.66
CA ASP A 72 -8.10 3.31 16.07
C ASP A 72 -7.46 2.97 14.71
N ILE A 73 -7.86 1.86 14.06
CA ILE A 73 -7.28 1.41 12.79
C ILE A 73 -7.28 2.49 11.69
N GLU A 74 -8.34 3.30 11.62
CA GLU A 74 -8.44 4.43 10.67
C GLU A 74 -7.29 5.43 10.87
N HIS A 75 -6.97 5.75 12.13
CA HIS A 75 -5.88 6.66 12.46
C HIS A 75 -4.52 6.04 12.13
N GLN A 76 -4.31 4.76 12.44
CA GLN A 76 -3.06 4.07 12.12
C GLN A 76 -2.80 3.98 10.61
N ILE A 77 -3.84 3.70 9.81
CA ILE A 77 -3.73 3.70 8.34
C ILE A 77 -3.41 5.10 7.84
N ARG A 78 -4.10 6.13 8.34
CA ARG A 78 -3.85 7.52 7.96
C ARG A 78 -2.43 7.94 8.29
N ASP A 79 -1.95 7.65 9.49
CA ASP A 79 -0.58 7.96 9.91
C ASP A 79 0.46 7.26 9.03
N MET A 80 0.20 6.01 8.63
CA MET A 80 1.05 5.29 7.68
C MET A 80 1.08 5.97 6.31
N ILE A 81 -0.08 6.34 5.76
CA ILE A 81 -0.16 7.03 4.47
C ILE A 81 0.63 8.35 4.52
N MET A 82 0.43 9.14 5.58
CA MET A 82 1.06 10.45 5.76
C MET A 82 2.59 10.38 5.80
N GLN A 83 3.20 9.28 6.26
CA GLN A 83 4.66 9.10 6.23
C GLN A 83 5.25 9.06 4.81
N PHE A 84 4.44 8.72 3.81
CA PHE A 84 4.87 8.62 2.42
C PHE A 84 4.47 9.85 1.60
N ILE A 85 3.22 10.31 1.72
CA ILE A 85 2.67 11.36 0.85
C ILE A 85 3.10 12.78 1.24
N THR A 86 3.65 12.98 2.45
CA THR A 86 4.16 14.30 2.90
C THR A 86 5.50 14.68 2.27
N ARG A 87 6.13 13.77 1.51
CA ARG A 87 7.40 14.03 0.83
C ARG A 87 7.14 14.83 -0.45
N GLU A 88 7.83 15.95 -0.64
CA GLU A 88 7.65 16.83 -1.82
C GLU A 88 7.88 16.13 -3.17
N SER A 89 8.66 15.06 -3.21
CA SER A 89 8.91 14.28 -4.44
C SER A 89 7.89 13.17 -4.70
N CYS A 90 6.90 12.99 -3.83
CA CYS A 90 5.87 11.96 -3.96
C CYS A 90 4.76 12.43 -4.89
N LEU A 91 4.48 11.67 -5.94
CA LEU A 91 3.30 11.88 -6.78
C LEU A 91 2.12 11.09 -6.19
N ILE A 92 1.05 11.78 -5.83
CA ILE A 92 -0.14 11.17 -5.23
C ILE A 92 -1.13 10.77 -6.33
N LEU A 93 -1.39 9.47 -6.45
CA LEU A 93 -2.45 8.96 -7.33
C LEU A 93 -3.74 8.76 -6.52
N ALA A 94 -4.58 9.80 -6.44
CA ALA A 94 -5.85 9.76 -5.71
C ALA A 94 -6.94 8.97 -6.46
N VAL A 95 -6.96 7.66 -6.31
CA VAL A 95 -7.92 6.76 -6.97
C VAL A 95 -9.29 6.83 -6.29
N THR A 96 -10.34 7.17 -7.04
CA THR A 96 -11.73 7.19 -6.56
C THR A 96 -12.64 6.38 -7.47
N PRO A 97 -13.46 5.46 -6.95
CA PRO A 97 -14.46 4.75 -7.74
C PRO A 97 -15.50 5.70 -8.36
N ALA A 98 -15.80 5.54 -9.64
CA ALA A 98 -16.74 6.40 -10.37
C ALA A 98 -18.20 6.31 -9.90
N ASN A 99 -18.56 5.25 -9.15
CA ASN A 99 -19.88 5.06 -8.56
C ASN A 99 -20.05 5.74 -7.20
N THR A 100 -19.04 6.46 -6.71
CA THR A 100 -19.08 7.22 -5.46
C THR A 100 -19.01 8.72 -5.75
N ASP A 101 -19.62 9.53 -4.89
CA ASP A 101 -19.53 10.98 -5.01
C ASP A 101 -18.08 11.44 -4.76
N LEU A 102 -17.52 12.13 -5.75
CA LEU A 102 -16.15 12.64 -5.73
C LEU A 102 -15.91 13.59 -4.55
N ALA A 103 -16.93 14.37 -4.14
CA ALA A 103 -16.84 15.26 -2.99
C ALA A 103 -16.61 14.50 -1.66
N ASN A 104 -16.97 13.22 -1.63
CA ASN A 104 -16.81 12.35 -0.46
C ASN A 104 -15.58 11.45 -0.53
N SER A 105 -14.74 11.57 -1.58
CA SER A 105 -13.52 10.79 -1.73
C SER A 105 -12.54 11.05 -0.60
N ASP A 106 -12.26 10.01 0.19
CA ASP A 106 -11.25 10.08 1.25
C ASP A 106 -9.85 10.27 0.64
N ALA A 107 -9.57 9.67 -0.53
CA ALA A 107 -8.29 9.82 -1.23
C ALA A 107 -8.01 11.29 -1.62
N LEU A 108 -9.02 12.00 -2.13
CA LEU A 108 -8.88 13.42 -2.47
C LEU A 108 -8.79 14.32 -1.24
N LYS A 109 -9.49 13.98 -0.16
CA LYS A 109 -9.39 14.74 1.10
C LYS A 109 -7.98 14.69 1.67
N VAL A 110 -7.41 13.49 1.77
CA VAL A 110 -6.04 13.28 2.27
C VAL A 110 -5.00 13.91 1.34
N ALA A 111 -5.17 13.79 0.02
CA ALA A 111 -4.28 14.43 -0.94
C ALA A 111 -4.25 15.97 -0.75
N LYS A 112 -5.42 16.61 -0.61
CA LYS A 112 -5.54 18.06 -0.42
C LYS A 112 -4.91 18.60 0.86
N GLU A 113 -4.75 17.77 1.90
CA GLU A 113 -4.10 18.19 3.14
C GLU A 113 -2.60 18.40 2.97
N VAL A 114 -1.97 17.66 2.05
CA VAL A 114 -0.52 17.69 1.81
C VAL A 114 -0.15 18.37 0.49
N ASP A 115 -1.07 18.38 -0.48
CA ASP A 115 -0.94 19.01 -1.79
C ASP A 115 -2.21 19.82 -2.12
N PRO A 116 -2.33 21.06 -1.59
CA PRO A 116 -3.53 21.88 -1.75
C PRO A 116 -3.67 22.55 -3.12
N GLN A 117 -2.64 22.48 -3.99
CA GLN A 117 -2.60 23.13 -5.30
C GLN A 117 -3.14 22.21 -6.40
#